data_AF-A0A3L8Q490-F1
#
_entry.id   AF-A0A3L8Q490-F1
#
_cell.length_a   1.000
_cell.length_b   1.000
_cell.length_c   1.000
_cell.angle_alpha   90.00
_cell.angle_beta   90.00
_cell.angle_gamma   90.00
#
_symmetry.space_group_name_H-M   'P 1'
#
loop_
_entity.id
_entity.type
_entity.pdbx_description
1 polymer ?
#
loop_
_entity_poly.entity_id
_entity_poly.type
_entity_poly.pdbx_seq_one_letter_code
_entity_poly.pdbx_strand_id
1 'polypeptide(L)' 'MEGGRRGEAAAAAGTGTAGPVFTLEEVAKRNSSREAWLVIHGRVYDVTRFLEE' A
#
# COMPACT_ATOMS: atom_id res chain seq x y z
N MET A 1 27.65 17.83 37.60
CA MET A 1 28.07 16.74 36.70
C MET A 1 27.33 15.49 37.14
N GLU A 2 26.92 14.66 36.18
CA GLU A 2 26.08 13.46 36.34
C GLU A 2 24.60 13.79 36.59
N GLY A 3 23.63 13.19 35.93
CA GLY A 3 23.61 12.11 34.94
C GLY A 3 22.12 11.76 34.75
N GLY A 4 21.66 11.69 33.51
CA GLY A 4 20.24 11.46 33.27
C GLY A 4 19.86 11.51 31.80
N ARG A 5 20.61 10.80 30.95
CA ARG A 5 20.11 10.43 29.62
C ARG A 5 18.86 9.57 29.82
N ARG A 6 17.67 10.16 29.78
CA ARG A 6 16.45 9.41 29.47
C ARG A 6 16.32 9.35 27.96
N GLY A 7 16.97 8.34 27.40
CA GLY A 7 16.66 7.87 26.06
C GLY A 7 15.25 7.29 26.02
N GLU A 8 14.62 7.52 24.87
CA GLU A 8 13.81 6.55 24.13
C GLU A 8 12.61 5.93 24.86
N ALA A 9 11.47 6.59 24.74
CA ALA A 9 10.19 5.89 24.66
C ALA A 9 9.84 5.73 23.18
N ALA A 10 10.48 4.75 22.52
CA ALA A 10 9.97 4.18 21.29
C ALA A 10 8.66 3.45 21.65
N ALA A 11 7.54 4.17 21.57
CA ALA A 11 6.24 3.53 21.49
C ALA A 11 6.22 2.77 20.16
N ALA A 12 6.37 1.45 20.25
CA ALA A 12 6.16 0.51 19.16
C ALA A 12 4.68 0.61 18.71
N ALA A 13 4.41 1.59 17.84
CA ALA A 13 3.23 1.57 17.00
C ALA A 13 3.46 0.43 16.01
N GLY A 14 2.74 -0.68 16.20
CA GLY A 14 2.75 -1.77 15.25
C GLY A 14 2.53 -1.23 13.85
N THR A 15 3.55 -1.32 13.00
CA THR A 15 3.42 -1.19 11.56
C THR A 15 2.61 -2.38 11.07
N GLY A 16 1.31 -2.36 11.35
CA GLY A 16 0.36 -3.06 10.53
C GLY A 16 0.57 -2.48 9.14
N THR A 17 1.26 -3.23 8.29
CA THR A 17 1.53 -2.85 6.91
C THR A 17 0.20 -2.75 6.19
N ALA A 18 -0.46 -1.60 6.32
CA ALA A 18 -1.56 -1.23 5.46
C ALA A 18 -0.98 -1.28 4.05
N GLY A 19 -1.54 -2.15 3.22
CA GLY A 19 -1.16 -2.25 1.82
C GLY A 19 -1.29 -0.89 1.13
N PRO A 20 -0.65 -0.71 -0.03
CA PRO A 20 -0.77 0.52 -0.81
C PRO A 20 -2.25 0.85 -1.05
N VAL A 21 -2.61 2.11 -0.76
CA VAL A 21 -3.96 2.64 -0.99
C VAL A 21 -3.95 3.31 -2.35
N PHE A 22 -4.94 2.98 -3.18
CA PHE A 22 -5.10 3.55 -4.52
C PHE A 22 -6.40 4.34 -4.59
N THR A 23 -6.39 5.45 -5.32
CA THR A 23 -7.60 6.21 -5.62
C THR A 23 -8.33 5.59 -6.80
N LEU A 24 -9.65 5.80 -6.86
CA LEU A 24 -10.46 5.36 -8.01
C LEU A 24 -9.96 5.97 -9.32
N GLU A 25 -9.44 7.20 -9.31
CA GLU A 25 -8.85 7.85 -10.49
C GLU A 25 -7.59 7.12 -10.99
N GLU A 26 -6.73 6.65 -10.08
CA GLU A 26 -5.52 5.91 -10.43
C GLU A 26 -5.86 4.53 -10.99
N VAL A 27 -6.83 3.85 -10.38
CA VAL A 27 -7.35 2.58 -10.89
C VAL A 27 -7.99 2.76 -12.26
N ALA A 28 -8.74 3.84 -12.48
CA ALA A 28 -9.40 4.11 -13.76
C ALA A 28 -8.44 4.37 -14.92
N LYS A 29 -7.27 4.97 -14.65
CA LYS A 29 -6.20 5.13 -15.65
C LYS A 29 -5.60 3.80 -16.09
N ARG A 30 -5.67 2.76 -15.25
CA ARG A 30 -5.15 1.42 -15.50
C ARG A 30 -6.23 0.49 -16.06
N ASN A 31 -6.62 0.80 -17.31
CA ASN A 31 -7.65 0.10 -18.06
C ASN A 31 -7.14 -0.50 -19.39
N SER A 32 -5.83 -0.61 -19.56
CA SER A 32 -5.22 -1.10 -20.80
C SER A 32 -4.66 -2.50 -20.61
N SER A 33 -4.50 -3.29 -21.69
CA SER A 33 -4.03 -4.68 -21.61
C SER A 33 -2.65 -4.84 -20.94
N ARG A 34 -1.85 -3.77 -20.93
CA ARG A 34 -0.51 -3.72 -20.34
C ARG A 34 -0.50 -3.30 -18.87
N GLU A 35 -1.61 -2.79 -18.36
CA GLU A 35 -1.77 -2.27 -16.99
C GLU A 35 -3.27 -2.29 -16.63
N ALA A 36 -3.85 -3.46 -16.40
CA ALA A 36 -5.27 -3.60 -16.10
C ALA A 36 -5.50 -3.98 -14.64
N TRP A 37 -6.21 -3.15 -13.91
CA TRP A 37 -6.51 -3.36 -12.50
C TRP A 37 -8.01 -3.58 -12.25
N LEU A 38 -8.34 -4.50 -11.35
CA LEU A 38 -9.71 -4.81 -10.93
C LEU A 38 -9.97 -4.40 -9.49
N VAL A 39 -11.18 -3.91 -9.21
CA VAL A 39 -11.62 -3.64 -7.83
C VAL A 39 -12.67 -4.65 -7.41
N ILE A 40 -12.38 -5.43 -6.39
CA ILE A 40 -13.30 -6.44 -5.85
C ILE A 40 -13.39 -6.22 -4.33
N HIS A 41 -14.59 -5.98 -3.80
CA HIS A 41 -14.82 -5.68 -2.38
C HIS A 41 -13.95 -4.53 -1.81
N GLY A 42 -13.72 -3.48 -2.61
CA GLY A 42 -12.92 -2.32 -2.20
C GLY A 42 -11.40 -2.58 -2.16
N ARG A 43 -10.94 -3.71 -2.70
CA ARG A 43 -9.52 -4.03 -2.86
C ARG A 43 -9.14 -3.98 -4.32
N VAL A 44 -7.96 -3.43 -4.60
CA VAL A 44 -7.41 -3.33 -5.95
C VAL A 44 -6.53 -4.55 -6.22
N TYR A 45 -6.72 -5.16 -7.38
CA TYR A 45 -6.01 -6.33 -7.87
C TYR A 45 -5.37 -6.00 -9.21
N ASP A 46 -4.09 -6.27 -9.33
CA ASP A 46 -3.37 -6.17 -10.60
C ASP A 46 -3.58 -7.46 -11.41
N VAL A 47 -4.38 -7.38 -12.47
CA VAL A 47 -4.66 -8.54 -13.35
C VAL A 47 -3.86 -8.48 -14.65
N THR A 48 -2.96 -7.51 -14.80
CA THR A 48 -2.10 -7.34 -15.99
C THR A 48 -1.39 -8.64 -16.38
N ARG A 49 -0.90 -9.38 -15.38
CA ARG A 49 -0.19 -10.65 -15.54
C ARG A 49 -1.02 -11.78 -16.14
N PHE A 50 -2.34 -11.61 -16.16
CA PHE A 50 -3.30 -12.55 -16.73
C PHE A 50 -3.84 -12.11 -18.09
N LEU A 51 -3.54 -10.88 -18.53
CA LEU A 51 -3.95 -10.36 -19.84
C LEU A 51 -2.91 -10.57 -20.93
N GLU A 52 -1.63 -10.75 -20.58
CA GLU A 52 -0.61 -11.23 -21.51
C GLU A 52 -0.69 -12.76 -21.59
N GLU A 53 -1.48 -13.25 -22.55
CA GLU A 53 -1.36 -14.60 -23.18
C GLU A 53 -1.05 -14.41 -24.68
#